data_AF-A0AAW2RPS9-F1
#
_entry.id   AF-A0AAW2RPS9-F1
#
_cell.length_a   1.000
_cell.length_b   1.000
_cell.length_c   1.000
_cell.angle_alpha   90.00
_cell.angle_beta   90.00
_cell.angle_gamma   90.00
#
_symmetry.space_group_name_H-M   'P 1'
#
loop_
_entity.id
_entity.type
_entity.pdbx_description
1 polymer ?
#
loop_
_entity_poly.entity_id
_entity_poly.type
_entity_poly.pdbx_seq_one_letter_code
_entity_poly.pdbx_strand_id
1 'polypeptide(L)'
;MRCFLGDESSRRIGEIMERNKKRNPLLFGVSAVEALRTFLEILERKIEGILPVGLSGLAVVCVEEEVLRSVNKESLELRFEEVERMLGNDKGPGVVVNLGDLKALAGDGVGIDGLKYLVGKLGRLLEEHGGKLWLIGAAATYDVFLKILNKFPSIQKEWDLEILPITSLKLSMGGSYPRNAEVCVEWLTFMQFPPLLCSDVTVKIIHLYDPVIHGGGSFFQQS
;
A
#
# COMPACT_ATOMS: atom_id res chain seq x y z
N MET A 1 -3.19 -16.19 -24.66
CA MET A 1 -2.44 -15.23 -23.82
C MET A 1 -3.16 -15.18 -22.48
N ARG A 2 -2.57 -15.74 -21.42
CA ARG A 2 -3.18 -15.69 -20.08
C ARG A 2 -2.85 -14.30 -19.52
N CYS A 3 -3.84 -13.42 -19.41
CA CYS A 3 -3.67 -12.19 -18.65
C CYS A 3 -3.71 -12.58 -17.18
N PHE A 4 -2.58 -12.48 -16.48
CA PHE A 4 -2.58 -12.68 -15.04
C PHE A 4 -3.16 -11.41 -14.41
N LEU A 5 -4.12 -11.54 -13.50
CA LEU A 5 -4.66 -10.41 -12.72
C LEU A 5 -3.56 -9.62 -12.00
N GLY A 6 -2.44 -10.27 -11.72
CA GLY A 6 -1.23 -9.67 -11.17
C GLY A 6 -0.52 -8.70 -12.11
N ASP A 7 -0.66 -8.82 -13.44
CA ASP A 7 0.10 -7.98 -14.38
C ASP A 7 -0.37 -6.52 -14.36
N GLU A 8 -1.70 -6.29 -14.27
CA GLU A 8 -2.28 -4.95 -14.25
C GLU A 8 -2.01 -4.24 -12.92
N SER A 9 -2.19 -4.94 -11.80
CA SER A 9 -1.84 -4.38 -10.49
C SER A 9 -0.35 -4.08 -10.41
N SER A 10 0.50 -4.98 -10.92
CA SER A 10 1.96 -4.80 -10.92
C SER A 10 2.40 -3.64 -11.80
N ARG A 11 1.75 -3.45 -12.97
CA ARG A 11 1.96 -2.26 -13.82
C ARG A 11 1.66 -0.99 -13.04
N ARG A 12 0.49 -0.89 -12.41
CA ARG A 12 0.09 0.29 -11.61
C ARG A 12 1.03 0.55 -10.42
N ILE A 13 1.51 -0.50 -9.76
CA ILE A 13 2.52 -0.39 -8.70
C ILE A 13 3.81 0.21 -9.28
N GLY A 14 4.28 -0.31 -10.41
CA GLY A 14 5.47 0.20 -11.08
C GLY A 14 5.34 1.66 -11.51
N GLU A 15 4.19 2.05 -12.06
CA GLU A 15 3.90 3.44 -12.42
C GLU A 15 3.94 4.41 -11.23
N ILE A 16 3.60 3.95 -10.02
CA ILE A 16 3.78 4.76 -8.80
C ILE A 16 5.26 4.91 -8.46
N MET A 17 6.01 3.81 -8.50
CA MET A 17 7.43 3.81 -8.11
C MET A 17 8.31 4.63 -9.05
N GLU A 18 7.92 4.79 -10.32
CA GLU A 18 8.63 5.64 -11.29
C GLU A 18 8.39 7.15 -11.10
N ARG A 19 7.44 7.55 -10.24
CA ARG A 19 7.15 8.97 -9.98
C ARG A 19 8.27 9.66 -9.22
N ASN A 20 8.34 10.97 -9.39
CA ASN A 20 9.25 11.85 -8.62
C ASN A 20 8.76 12.17 -7.20
N LYS A 21 7.47 11.93 -6.92
CA LYS A 21 6.81 12.12 -5.62
C LYS A 21 5.72 11.08 -5.45
N LYS A 22 5.37 10.80 -4.21
CA LYS A 22 4.46 9.75 -3.79
C LYS A 22 4.80 8.43 -4.46
N ARG A 23 6.06 8.03 -4.32
CA ARG A 23 6.65 6.90 -5.05
C ARG A 23 6.66 5.59 -4.28
N ASN A 24 6.30 5.63 -3.00
CA ASN A 24 6.34 4.48 -2.10
C ASN A 24 4.94 3.88 -1.98
N PRO A 25 4.61 2.78 -2.68
CA PRO A 25 3.25 2.28 -2.74
C PRO A 25 2.85 1.60 -1.44
N LEU A 26 1.67 1.94 -0.93
CA LEU A 26 0.97 1.20 0.09
C LEU A 26 -0.28 0.57 -0.53
N LEU A 27 -0.24 -0.74 -0.72
CA LEU A 27 -1.34 -1.47 -1.35
C LEU A 27 -2.47 -1.63 -0.35
N PHE A 28 -3.69 -1.32 -0.77
CA PHE A 28 -4.85 -1.31 0.11
C PHE A 28 -6.01 -2.14 -0.43
N GLY A 29 -6.56 -3.03 0.40
CA GLY A 29 -7.75 -3.82 0.10
C GLY A 29 -7.54 -5.34 0.22
N VAL A 30 -8.62 -6.10 0.08
CA VAL A 30 -8.65 -7.56 0.34
C VAL A 30 -7.63 -8.35 -0.48
N SER A 31 -7.30 -7.90 -1.70
CA SER A 31 -6.32 -8.54 -2.59
C SER A 31 -4.94 -7.89 -2.54
N ALA A 32 -4.69 -6.93 -1.63
CA ALA A 32 -3.44 -6.18 -1.58
C ALA A 32 -2.22 -7.07 -1.30
N VAL A 33 -2.34 -8.03 -0.37
CA VAL A 33 -1.25 -8.97 -0.03
C VAL A 33 -0.91 -9.89 -1.20
N GLU A 34 -1.92 -10.35 -1.95
CA GLU A 34 -1.71 -11.17 -3.15
C GLU A 34 -1.03 -10.34 -4.27
N ALA A 35 -1.51 -9.12 -4.52
CA ALA A 35 -0.91 -8.22 -5.50
C ALA A 35 0.55 -7.88 -5.14
N LEU A 36 0.85 -7.66 -3.86
CA LEU A 36 2.22 -7.45 -3.37
C LEU A 36 3.10 -8.66 -3.72
N ARG A 37 2.65 -9.87 -3.39
CA ARG A 37 3.40 -11.10 -3.69
C ARG A 37 3.70 -11.23 -5.17
N THR A 38 2.69 -11.05 -6.04
CA THR A 38 2.90 -11.15 -7.48
C THR A 38 3.86 -10.09 -8.00
N PHE A 39 3.78 -8.85 -7.50
CA PHE A 39 4.72 -7.80 -7.87
C PHE A 39 6.17 -8.14 -7.49
N LEU A 40 6.40 -8.66 -6.28
CA LEU A 40 7.73 -9.08 -5.83
C LEU A 40 8.26 -10.25 -6.65
N GLU A 41 7.43 -11.23 -6.99
CA GLU A 41 7.80 -12.34 -7.88
C GLU A 41 8.26 -11.84 -9.27
N ILE A 42 7.64 -10.78 -9.80
CA ILE A 42 8.04 -10.16 -11.06
C ILE A 42 9.43 -9.52 -10.95
N LEU A 43 9.71 -8.81 -9.84
CA LEU A 43 11.03 -8.21 -9.59
C LEU A 43 12.12 -9.28 -9.43
N GLU A 44 11.87 -10.30 -8.63
CA GLU A 44 12.83 -11.39 -8.37
C GLU A 44 13.16 -12.18 -9.62
N ARG A 45 12.14 -12.53 -10.42
CA ARG A 45 12.29 -13.29 -11.67
C ARG A 45 12.70 -12.42 -12.86
N LYS A 46 12.77 -11.10 -12.68
CA LYS A 46 13.11 -10.11 -13.71
C LYS A 46 12.24 -10.27 -14.97
N ILE A 47 10.93 -10.41 -14.78
CA ILE A 47 10.00 -10.62 -15.89
C ILE A 47 9.89 -9.32 -16.69
N GLU A 48 10.33 -9.35 -17.95
CA GLU A 48 10.30 -8.18 -18.83
C GLU A 48 8.89 -7.90 -19.39
N GLY A 49 8.61 -6.63 -19.71
CA GLY A 49 7.38 -6.21 -20.41
C GLY A 49 6.16 -5.93 -19.51
N ILE A 50 6.24 -6.22 -18.20
CA ILE A 50 5.18 -5.89 -17.23
C ILE A 50 5.45 -4.55 -16.54
N LEU A 51 6.67 -4.37 -16.03
CA LEU A 51 7.08 -3.17 -15.28
C LEU A 51 7.70 -2.10 -16.19
N PRO A 52 7.64 -0.82 -15.79
CA PRO A 52 8.41 0.24 -16.43
C PRO A 52 9.92 -0.08 -16.46
N VAL A 53 10.59 0.35 -17.53
CA VAL A 53 12.02 0.05 -17.77
C VAL A 53 12.90 0.57 -16.63
N GLY A 54 12.52 1.68 -16.00
CA GLY A 54 13.23 2.27 -14.88
C GLY A 54 13.29 1.41 -13.61
N LEU A 55 12.48 0.35 -13.53
CA LEU A 55 12.42 -0.57 -12.38
C LEU A 55 13.07 -1.92 -12.67
N SER A 56 13.71 -2.08 -13.84
CA SER A 56 14.38 -3.33 -14.20
C SER A 56 15.62 -3.57 -13.34
N GLY A 57 15.72 -4.79 -12.80
CA GLY A 57 16.88 -5.24 -12.06
C GLY A 57 16.95 -4.80 -10.60
N LEU A 58 15.92 -4.15 -10.06
CA LEU A 58 15.85 -3.76 -8.65
C LEU A 58 16.11 -4.95 -7.72
N ALA A 59 16.89 -4.71 -6.66
CA ALA A 59 17.04 -5.65 -5.57
C ALA A 59 15.86 -5.53 -4.60
N VAL A 60 15.45 -6.64 -3.98
CA VAL A 60 14.41 -6.67 -2.96
C VAL A 60 15.02 -7.07 -1.63
N VAL A 61 14.74 -6.31 -0.58
CA VAL A 61 15.07 -6.66 0.82
C VAL A 61 13.77 -6.73 1.61
N CYS A 62 13.45 -7.90 2.15
CA CYS A 62 12.26 -8.11 2.99
C CYS A 62 12.62 -7.87 4.46
N VAL A 63 11.81 -7.06 5.15
CA VAL A 63 11.94 -6.80 6.60
C VAL A 63 10.72 -7.29 7.40
N GLU A 64 9.78 -7.96 6.73
CA GLU A 64 8.52 -8.47 7.31
C GLU A 64 8.74 -9.42 8.48
N GLU A 65 9.72 -10.33 8.37
CA GLU A 65 10.00 -11.33 9.42
C GLU A 65 10.57 -10.70 10.69
N GLU A 66 11.41 -9.69 10.53
CA GLU A 66 12.02 -8.92 11.62
C GLU A 66 10.96 -8.07 12.34
N VAL A 67 9.95 -7.61 11.60
CA VAL A 67 8.76 -6.95 12.14
C VAL A 67 7.89 -7.94 12.93
N LEU A 68 7.65 -9.14 12.40
CA LEU A 68 6.79 -10.17 13.00
C LEU A 68 7.34 -10.75 14.29
N ARG A 69 8.66 -10.96 14.40
CA ARG A 69 9.31 -11.70 15.50
C ARG A 69 9.61 -10.86 16.75
N SER A 70 8.83 -9.82 17.03
CA SER A 70 9.11 -8.86 18.13
C SER A 70 10.41 -8.08 17.88
N VAL A 71 10.40 -7.23 16.85
CA VAL A 71 11.44 -6.25 16.47
C VAL A 71 12.73 -6.32 17.28
N ASN A 72 13.58 -7.32 16.98
CA ASN A 72 14.94 -7.33 17.50
C ASN A 72 15.72 -6.28 16.72
N LYS A 73 16.15 -5.22 17.41
CA LYS A 73 16.92 -4.13 16.82
C LYS A 73 18.13 -4.64 16.04
N GLU A 74 18.86 -5.62 16.56
CA GLU A 74 20.04 -6.19 15.90
C GLU A 74 19.71 -6.83 14.55
N SER A 75 18.58 -7.55 14.47
CA SER A 75 18.13 -8.16 13.21
C SER A 75 17.72 -7.11 12.19
N LEU A 76 17.11 -6.01 12.64
CA LEU A 76 16.80 -4.87 11.78
C LEU A 76 18.07 -4.17 11.28
N GLU A 77 19.08 -3.99 12.14
CA GLU A 77 20.36 -3.40 11.70
C GLU A 77 20.97 -4.18 10.55
N LEU A 78 21.01 -5.51 10.63
CA LEU A 78 21.56 -6.35 9.56
C LEU A 78 20.84 -6.15 8.22
N ARG A 79 19.52 -5.95 8.25
CA ARG A 79 18.74 -5.63 7.05
C ARG A 79 19.04 -4.24 6.51
N PHE A 80 19.19 -3.25 7.39
CA PHE A 80 19.54 -1.90 6.96
C PHE A 80 20.96 -1.80 6.42
N GLU A 81 21.92 -2.50 7.02
CA GLU A 81 23.28 -2.63 6.49
C GLU A 81 23.29 -3.31 5.12
N GLU A 82 22.44 -4.33 4.92
CA GLU A 82 22.24 -4.96 3.62
C GLU A 82 21.70 -3.95 2.58
N VAL A 83 20.70 -3.14 2.94
CA VAL A 83 20.16 -2.07 2.09
C VAL A 83 21.24 -1.02 1.76
N GLU A 84 21.94 -0.51 2.76
CA GLU A 84 23.01 0.49 2.58
C GLU A 84 24.13 -0.04 1.69
N ARG A 85 24.54 -1.29 1.87
CA ARG A 85 25.54 -1.95 1.01
C ARG A 85 25.08 -2.05 -0.45
N MET A 86 23.81 -2.37 -0.69
CA MET A 86 23.25 -2.41 -2.04
C MET A 86 23.17 -1.01 -2.67
N LEU A 87 22.86 0.01 -1.87
CA LEU A 87 22.76 1.41 -2.31
C LEU A 87 24.12 2.09 -2.52
N GLY A 88 25.17 1.66 -1.82
CA GLY A 88 26.54 2.18 -1.97
C GLY A 88 27.17 1.90 -3.34
N ASN A 89 26.56 1.02 -4.14
CA ASN A 89 26.91 0.87 -5.55
C ASN A 89 26.19 1.94 -6.38
N ASP A 90 26.86 3.06 -6.66
CA ASP A 90 26.27 4.20 -7.38
C ASP A 90 25.65 3.86 -8.74
N LYS A 91 26.12 2.79 -9.39
CA LYS A 91 25.63 2.30 -10.68
C LYS A 91 24.56 1.20 -10.59
N GLY A 92 24.15 0.84 -9.38
CA GLY A 92 23.15 -0.19 -9.14
C GLY A 92 21.73 0.27 -9.52
N PRO A 93 20.83 -0.68 -9.85
CA PRO A 93 19.45 -0.40 -10.27
C PRO A 93 18.57 0.18 -9.14
N GLY A 94 18.99 0.04 -7.88
CA GLY A 94 18.27 0.49 -6.69
C GLY A 94 17.67 -0.67 -5.88
N VAL A 95 16.98 -0.33 -4.78
CA VAL A 95 16.51 -1.28 -3.77
C VAL A 95 15.05 -1.02 -3.42
N VAL A 96 14.25 -2.08 -3.36
CA VAL A 96 12.89 -2.09 -2.82
C VAL A 96 12.92 -2.76 -1.46
N VAL A 97 12.50 -2.05 -0.42
CA VAL A 97 12.28 -2.61 0.91
C VAL A 97 10.83 -3.04 1.01
N ASN A 98 10.62 -4.36 1.15
CA ASN A 98 9.32 -4.96 1.34
C ASN A 98 8.99 -5.04 2.84
N LEU A 99 7.96 -4.30 3.25
CA LEU A 99 7.43 -4.29 4.62
C LEU A 99 6.43 -5.43 4.88
N GLY A 100 5.95 -6.10 3.83
CA GLY A 100 4.97 -7.19 3.94
C GLY A 100 3.57 -6.72 4.28
N ASP A 101 2.80 -7.58 4.97
CA ASP A 101 1.50 -7.22 5.54
C ASP A 101 1.67 -6.33 6.78
N LEU A 102 1.24 -5.07 6.67
CA LEU A 102 1.37 -4.10 7.74
C LEU A 102 0.47 -4.40 8.95
N LYS A 103 -0.41 -5.41 8.88
CA LYS A 103 -1.10 -5.96 10.06
C LYS A 103 -0.13 -6.30 11.18
N ALA A 104 1.08 -6.76 10.84
CA ALA A 104 2.14 -7.01 11.79
C ALA A 104 2.51 -5.74 12.60
N LEU A 105 2.65 -4.59 11.93
CA LEU A 105 2.97 -3.29 12.57
C LEU A 105 1.78 -2.72 13.38
N ALA A 106 0.57 -3.04 12.96
CA ALA A 106 -0.66 -2.56 13.60
C ALA A 106 -0.96 -3.27 14.94
N GLY A 107 -0.30 -4.39 15.27
CA GLY A 107 -0.53 -5.15 16.49
C GLY A 107 -0.23 -4.36 17.78
N ASP A 108 -1.07 -4.55 18.81
CA ASP A 108 -0.98 -3.83 20.09
C ASP A 108 0.13 -4.39 21.01
N GLY A 109 0.70 -5.56 20.69
CA GLY A 109 1.81 -6.20 21.40
C GLY A 109 3.19 -6.01 20.77
N VAL A 110 3.30 -5.24 19.69
CA VAL A 110 4.60 -4.94 19.06
C VAL A 110 5.36 -3.95 19.92
N GLY A 111 6.63 -4.24 20.20
CA GLY A 111 7.53 -3.33 20.92
C GLY A 111 7.60 -1.97 20.23
N ILE A 112 6.96 -0.96 20.83
CA ILE A 112 6.82 0.39 20.27
C ILE A 112 8.19 0.99 19.95
N ASP A 113 9.21 0.70 20.76
CA ASP A 113 10.57 1.23 20.57
C ASP A 113 11.25 0.66 19.32
N GLY A 114 11.10 -0.65 19.08
CA GLY A 114 11.59 -1.28 17.86
C GLY A 114 10.89 -0.75 16.62
N LEU A 115 9.57 -0.54 16.71
CA LEU A 115 8.78 0.02 15.62
C LEU A 115 9.15 1.48 15.33
N LYS A 116 9.37 2.30 16.37
CA LYS A 116 9.91 3.67 16.22
C LYS A 116 11.30 3.66 15.57
N TYR A 117 12.16 2.71 15.95
CA TYR A 117 13.47 2.54 15.35
C TYR A 117 13.38 2.24 13.85
N LEU A 118 12.56 1.25 13.47
CA LEU A 118 12.26 0.92 12.07
C LEU A 118 11.78 2.15 11.30
N VAL A 119 10.77 2.86 11.84
CA VAL A 119 10.17 4.02 11.18
C VAL A 119 11.19 5.15 10.95
N GLY A 120 11.93 5.50 12.00
CA GLY A 120 12.94 6.56 11.91
C GLY A 120 14.11 6.20 10.99
N LYS A 121 14.61 4.96 11.06
CA LYS A 121 15.74 4.52 10.23
C LYS A 121 15.36 4.44 8.75
N LEU A 122 14.16 3.93 8.42
CA LEU A 122 13.65 3.93 7.04
C LEU A 122 13.43 5.36 6.52
N GLY A 123 12.87 6.25 7.34
CA GLY A 123 12.71 7.67 6.98
C GLY A 123 14.04 8.32 6.60
N ARG A 124 15.07 8.12 7.42
CA ARG A 124 16.42 8.62 7.13
C ARG A 124 17.01 8.03 5.85
N LEU A 125 16.87 6.73 5.62
CA LEU A 125 17.35 6.08 4.41
C LEU A 125 16.66 6.63 3.15
N LEU A 126 15.36 6.95 3.24
CA LEU A 126 14.63 7.58 2.13
C LEU A 126 15.10 9.01 1.85
N GLU A 127 15.46 9.77 2.88
CA GLU A 127 16.03 11.11 2.72
C GLU A 127 17.43 11.06 2.07
N GLU A 128 18.27 10.12 2.50
CA GLU A 128 19.66 9.98 2.01
C GLU A 128 19.73 9.34 0.61
N HIS A 129 18.85 8.39 0.30
CA HIS A 129 18.88 7.59 -0.93
C HIS A 129 17.61 7.73 -1.78
N GLY A 130 16.91 8.86 -1.62
CA GLY A 130 15.83 9.27 -2.50
C GLY A 130 16.26 9.18 -3.98
N GLY A 131 15.42 8.57 -4.81
CA GLY A 131 15.77 8.23 -6.20
C GLY A 131 16.06 6.75 -6.39
N LYS A 132 16.74 6.08 -5.45
CA LYS A 132 17.20 4.67 -5.58
C LYS A 132 16.63 3.70 -4.54
N LEU A 133 15.93 4.20 -3.52
CA LEU A 133 15.31 3.39 -2.48
C LEU A 133 13.78 3.55 -2.46
N TRP A 134 13.04 2.44 -2.55
CA TRP A 134 11.58 2.45 -2.43
C TRP A 134 11.12 1.60 -1.26
N LEU A 135 9.99 1.98 -0.67
CA LEU A 135 9.25 1.15 0.29
C LEU A 135 7.97 0.63 -0.36
N ILE A 136 7.60 -0.60 -0.04
CA ILE A 136 6.31 -1.16 -0.41
C ILE A 136 5.74 -2.02 0.73
N GLY A 137 4.43 -1.98 0.90
CA GLY A 137 3.72 -2.83 1.86
C GLY A 137 2.24 -2.97 1.51
N ALA A 138 1.54 -3.85 2.21
CA ALA A 138 0.12 -4.10 2.00
C ALA A 138 -0.69 -4.01 3.30
N ALA A 139 -1.92 -3.49 3.19
CA ALA A 139 -2.90 -3.53 4.26
C ALA A 139 -4.24 -4.04 3.72
N ALA A 140 -4.71 -5.15 4.27
CA ALA A 140 -5.96 -5.78 3.82
C ALA A 140 -7.21 -4.98 4.24
N THR A 141 -7.16 -4.26 5.36
CA THR A 141 -8.31 -3.54 5.94
C THR A 141 -7.94 -2.12 6.34
N TYR A 142 -8.96 -1.26 6.40
CA TYR A 142 -8.81 0.14 6.81
C TYR A 142 -8.35 0.27 8.27
N ASP A 143 -8.80 -0.63 9.15
CA ASP A 143 -8.41 -0.63 10.56
C ASP A 143 -6.89 -0.79 10.75
N VAL A 144 -6.26 -1.67 9.95
CA VAL A 144 -4.81 -1.85 9.96
C VAL A 144 -4.11 -0.54 9.58
N PHE A 145 -4.58 0.09 8.50
CA PHE A 145 -4.03 1.36 8.04
C PHE A 145 -4.17 2.48 9.08
N LEU A 146 -5.37 2.64 9.66
CA LEU A 146 -5.61 3.64 10.70
C LEU A 146 -4.76 3.42 11.95
N LYS A 147 -4.60 2.17 12.39
CA LYS A 147 -3.74 1.86 13.55
C LYS A 147 -2.30 2.32 13.33
N ILE A 148 -1.78 2.17 12.12
CA ILE A 148 -0.42 2.62 11.78
C ILE A 148 -0.34 4.15 11.78
N LEU A 149 -1.31 4.83 11.15
CA LEU A 149 -1.37 6.30 11.16
C LEU A 149 -1.51 6.87 12.58
N ASN A 150 -2.31 6.24 13.43
CA ASN A 150 -2.46 6.68 14.82
C ASN A 150 -1.16 6.53 15.63
N LYS A 151 -0.35 5.51 15.32
CA LYS A 151 0.97 5.31 15.94
C LYS A 151 2.02 6.26 15.35
N PHE A 152 1.96 6.54 14.05
CA PHE A 152 2.91 7.37 13.32
C PHE A 152 2.19 8.36 12.39
N PRO A 153 1.69 9.48 12.91
CA PRO A 153 0.85 10.40 12.12
C PRO A 153 1.57 11.05 10.94
N SER A 154 2.88 11.20 11.01
CA SER A 154 3.72 11.79 9.97
C SER A 154 4.20 10.80 8.91
N ILE A 155 3.98 9.49 9.10
CA ILE A 155 4.59 8.43 8.26
C ILE A 155 4.24 8.57 6.79
N GLN A 156 3.02 9.00 6.47
CA GLN A 156 2.58 9.17 5.08
C GLN A 156 3.41 10.25 4.36
N LYS A 157 3.77 11.32 5.07
CA LYS A 157 4.57 12.41 4.52
C LYS A 157 6.06 12.06 4.53
N GLU A 158 6.57 11.54 5.65
CA GLU A 158 7.99 11.19 5.82
C GLU A 158 8.42 10.12 4.81
N TRP A 159 7.57 9.13 4.58
CA TRP A 159 7.85 8.07 3.64
C TRP A 159 7.30 8.34 2.24
N ASP A 160 6.72 9.51 1.98
CA ASP A 160 6.14 9.84 0.66
C ASP A 160 5.23 8.72 0.11
N LEU A 161 4.33 8.22 0.98
CA LEU A 161 3.47 7.08 0.70
C LEU A 161 2.33 7.45 -0.26
N GLU A 162 2.10 6.58 -1.24
CA GLU A 162 0.92 6.59 -2.10
C GLU A 162 0.04 5.39 -1.79
N ILE A 163 -1.19 5.64 -1.35
CA ILE A 163 -2.16 4.57 -1.15
C ILE A 163 -2.67 4.13 -2.52
N LEU A 164 -2.48 2.85 -2.84
CA LEU A 164 -2.95 2.24 -4.07
C LEU A 164 -4.06 1.22 -3.76
N PRO A 165 -5.34 1.56 -4.04
CA PRO A 165 -6.43 0.60 -3.93
C PRO A 165 -6.26 -0.56 -4.92
N ILE A 166 -6.23 -1.77 -4.38
CA ILE A 166 -6.25 -3.02 -5.13
C ILE A 166 -7.67 -3.57 -5.09
N THR A 167 -8.37 -3.38 -6.21
CA THR A 167 -9.73 -3.87 -6.42
C THR A 167 -9.69 -5.08 -7.36
N SER A 168 -10.49 -6.11 -7.07
CA SER A 168 -10.62 -7.29 -7.95
C SER A 168 -11.41 -7.01 -9.24
N LEU A 169 -11.80 -5.75 -9.51
CA LEU A 169 -12.63 -5.39 -10.66
C LEU A 169 -11.80 -5.31 -11.94
N LYS A 170 -12.13 -6.23 -12.85
CA LYS A 170 -11.56 -6.36 -14.19
C LYS A 170 -12.12 -5.25 -15.10
N LEU A 171 -11.31 -4.25 -15.43
CA LEU A 171 -11.55 -3.47 -16.65
C LEU A 171 -10.69 -4.08 -17.76
N SER A 172 -11.25 -5.07 -18.45
CA SER A 172 -10.64 -5.64 -19.65
C SER A 172 -10.64 -4.56 -20.74
N MET A 173 -9.52 -3.90 -20.97
CA MET A 173 -9.30 -3.01 -22.11
C MET A 173 -9.14 -3.87 -23.37
N GLY A 174 -10.22 -4.50 -23.80
CA GLY A 174 -10.25 -5.45 -24.92
C GLY A 174 -11.49 -6.32 -24.86
N GLY A 175 -12.48 -5.99 -25.68
CA GLY A 175 -13.70 -6.79 -25.90
C GLY A 175 -14.95 -6.16 -25.28
N SER A 176 -15.78 -5.56 -26.15
CA SER A 176 -17.19 -5.17 -25.98
C SER A 176 -17.71 -4.97 -24.55
N TYR A 177 -17.95 -3.70 -24.20
CA TYR A 177 -18.73 -3.29 -23.04
C TYR A 177 -20.00 -4.15 -22.86
N PRO A 178 -20.19 -4.85 -21.72
CA PRO A 178 -21.51 -5.29 -21.34
C PRO A 178 -22.31 -4.04 -20.96
N ARG A 179 -23.51 -3.89 -21.53
CA ARG A 179 -24.43 -2.74 -21.41
C ARG A 179 -24.97 -2.51 -19.98
N ASN A 180 -24.36 -3.08 -18.94
CA ASN A 180 -24.82 -2.98 -17.56
C ASN A 180 -23.71 -2.41 -16.66
N ALA A 181 -23.04 -1.36 -17.15
CA ALA A 181 -22.09 -0.56 -16.38
C ALA A 181 -22.77 0.48 -15.47
N GLU A 182 -24.01 0.25 -15.06
CA GLU A 182 -24.78 1.21 -14.25
C GLU A 182 -24.46 1.14 -12.75
N VAL A 183 -23.73 0.14 -12.26
CA VAL A 183 -23.43 0.02 -10.81
C VAL A 183 -22.11 0.71 -10.40
N CYS A 184 -21.22 1.04 -11.34
CA CYS A 184 -19.92 1.68 -11.03
C CYS A 184 -19.83 3.17 -11.36
N VAL A 185 -20.78 3.72 -12.13
CA VAL A 185 -20.79 5.16 -12.43
C VAL A 185 -21.27 6.02 -11.27
N GLU A 186 -22.08 5.50 -10.34
CA GLU A 186 -22.53 6.28 -9.18
C GLU A 186 -21.39 6.63 -8.20
N TRP A 187 -20.31 5.83 -8.14
CA TRP A 187 -19.18 6.09 -7.23
C TRP A 187 -18.21 7.16 -7.75
N LEU A 188 -18.11 7.33 -9.07
CA LEU A 188 -17.20 8.32 -9.68
C LEU A 188 -17.87 9.69 -9.84
N THR A 189 -19.20 9.76 -10.01
CA THR A 189 -19.92 11.04 -10.08
C THR A 189 -19.97 11.77 -8.72
N PHE A 190 -19.82 11.04 -7.60
CA PHE A 190 -19.83 11.64 -6.26
C PHE A 190 -18.53 12.41 -5.91
N MET A 191 -17.46 12.23 -6.69
CA MET A 191 -16.17 12.89 -6.45
C MET A 191 -16.03 14.28 -7.11
N GLN A 192 -17.08 14.77 -7.78
CA GLN A 192 -17.03 16.07 -8.46
C GLN A 192 -17.92 17.10 -7.74
N PHE A 193 -17.42 17.67 -6.63
CA PHE A 193 -17.95 18.89 -6.02
C PHE A 193 -16.99 20.08 -6.26
N PRO A 194 -17.52 21.30 -6.47
CA PRO A 194 -16.77 22.47 -6.93
C PRO A 194 -15.94 23.13 -5.80
N PRO A 195 -14.97 24.00 -6.14
CA PRO A 195 -13.94 24.44 -5.22
C PRO A 195 -14.37 25.69 -4.46
N LEU A 196 -14.67 25.59 -3.16
CA LEU A 196 -14.61 26.74 -2.24
C LEU A 196 -14.19 26.29 -0.83
N LEU A 197 -13.05 26.85 -0.40
CA LEU A 197 -12.46 26.94 0.96
C LEU A 197 -12.19 25.61 1.69
N CYS A 198 -10.94 25.12 1.80
CA CYS A 198 -9.84 25.63 2.62
C CYS A 198 -10.17 25.70 4.12
N SER A 199 -10.05 24.57 4.83
CA SER A 199 -9.05 24.30 5.90
C SER A 199 -9.43 23.03 6.67
N ASP A 200 -8.41 22.28 7.06
CA ASP A 200 -8.46 21.14 8.00
C ASP A 200 -8.95 19.78 7.49
N VAL A 201 -7.95 18.90 7.41
CA VAL A 201 -8.03 17.44 7.30
C VAL A 201 -8.81 16.92 8.50
N THR A 202 -10.12 16.75 8.36
CA THR A 202 -11.01 15.83 9.11
C THR A 202 -12.42 16.09 8.54
N VAL A 203 -13.27 15.06 8.47
CA VAL A 203 -14.64 15.12 7.92
C VAL A 203 -14.74 14.96 6.39
N LYS A 204 -14.45 13.75 5.90
CA LYS A 204 -15.28 13.05 4.89
C LYS A 204 -14.88 11.58 4.72
N ILE A 205 -14.75 10.86 5.84
CA ILE A 205 -14.82 9.38 5.90
C ILE A 205 -15.62 9.00 7.15
N ILE A 206 -16.70 9.73 7.43
CA ILE A 206 -17.63 9.40 8.51
C ILE A 206 -18.96 9.11 7.82
N HIS A 207 -19.52 7.93 8.10
CA HIS A 207 -20.69 7.28 7.49
C HIS A 207 -20.45 6.30 6.33
N LEU A 208 -19.55 5.34 6.49
CA LEU A 208 -19.80 3.98 5.97
C LEU A 208 -19.28 2.93 6.96
N TYR A 209 -20.01 2.76 8.07
CA TYR A 209 -20.49 1.50 8.65
C TYR A 209 -20.80 1.69 10.15
N ASP A 210 -22.06 2.02 10.42
CA ASP A 210 -22.69 1.86 11.73
C ASP A 210 -23.93 0.96 11.47
N PRO A 211 -23.93 -0.34 11.83
CA PRO A 211 -25.08 -1.19 11.63
C PRO A 211 -25.97 -1.12 12.88
N VAL A 212 -26.70 -0.02 13.04
CA VAL A 212 -27.87 0.03 13.92
C VAL A 212 -29.03 0.67 13.16
N ILE A 213 -29.89 -0.17 12.57
CA ILE A 213 -31.28 0.18 12.33
C ILE A 213 -32.15 -1.00 12.78
N HIS A 214 -32.71 -0.84 13.98
CA HIS A 214 -34.03 -1.36 14.32
C HIS A 214 -35.09 -0.71 13.40
N GLY A 215 -36.09 -1.49 13.00
CA GLY A 215 -37.45 -0.97 12.84
C GLY A 215 -38.09 -1.14 11.47
N GLY A 216 -38.86 -2.21 11.32
CA GLY A 216 -40.05 -2.25 10.47
C GLY A 216 -41.21 -2.83 11.29
N GLY A 217 -42.10 -1.98 11.80
CA GLY A 217 -43.44 -2.38 12.25
C GLY A 217 -44.28 -2.87 11.06
N SER A 218 -45.45 -3.48 11.19
CA SER A 218 -46.47 -3.50 12.24
C SER A 218 -47.61 -4.38 11.70
N PHE A 219 -48.33 -5.16 12.51
CA PHE A 219 -49.81 -5.14 12.58
C PHE A 219 -50.38 -6.13 13.62
N PHE A 220 -51.51 -5.71 14.18
CA PHE A 220 -52.38 -6.25 15.23
C PHE A 220 -52.84 -7.71 15.07
N GLN A 221 -53.05 -8.43 16.20
CA GLN A 221 -54.40 -8.73 16.72
C GLN A 221 -54.40 -9.29 18.16
N GLN A 222 -55.34 -8.76 18.96
CA GLN A 222 -55.85 -9.24 20.25
C GLN A 222 -56.38 -10.69 20.08
N SER A 223 -56.53 -11.56 21.08
CA SER A 223 -56.74 -11.49 22.54
C SER A 223 -56.46 -12.88 23.11
#